data_AF-U9TMN7-F1
#
_entry.id   AF-U9TMN7-F1
#
_cell.length_a   1.000
_cell.length_b   1.000
_cell.length_c   1.000
_cell.angle_alpha   90.00
_cell.angle_beta   90.00
_cell.angle_gamma   90.00
#
_symmetry.space_group_name_H-M   'P 1'
#
loop_
_entity.id
_entity.type
_entity.pdbx_description
1 polymer ?
#
loop_
_entity_poly.entity_id
_entity_poly.type
_entity_poly.pdbx_seq_one_letter_code
_entity_poly.pdbx_strand_id
1 'polypeptide(L)'
;MFDINNSLHEFSQIIKNFDKVNIEEIEPTTGNIKKDIFEGDLNIVVEELIILIFNNHNEGENERIIKQYVLEHITKNKIISQEFYNYLLNSQNNSNSIYLLGYFNYHGIGTVFNIQKAIELYKKASELENKVAQLNLSEIIICVADAENNDGLAFKLSKKLADKGYPGGLNNLGWCYEHGIGVDANEEKAFELYQKAADLGNSNGINNLGWCYNYGIGTYINVQEAFELFQIAAYLGNTHGISSLGNCYHNGVGTNVNEQKAFELYLMAANLENDCAQYNIAKMYENGYGTKKDMDQASYWYKKSAEHGYLPAQDKLNELLEE
;
A
#
# COMPACT_ATOMS: atom_id res chain seq x y z
N MET A 1 30.08 3.58 11.33
CA MET A 1 29.73 2.26 11.89
C MET A 1 28.62 2.51 12.89
N PHE A 2 27.37 2.41 12.44
CA PHE A 2 26.20 2.60 13.28
C PHE A 2 25.89 1.27 13.98
N ASP A 3 25.84 1.30 15.31
CA ASP A 3 25.80 0.11 16.15
C ASP A 3 24.34 -0.35 16.33
N ILE A 4 23.93 -1.34 15.54
CA ILE A 4 22.57 -1.91 15.48
C ILE A 4 22.14 -2.52 16.84
N ASN A 5 23.09 -2.84 17.72
CA ASN A 5 22.80 -3.44 19.02
C ASN A 5 22.18 -2.48 20.04
N ASN A 6 22.36 -1.16 19.87
CA ASN A 6 21.79 -0.18 20.81
C ASN A 6 20.29 0.03 20.59
N SER A 7 19.82 -0.06 19.33
CA SER A 7 18.41 0.11 18.95
C SER A 7 17.53 -1.05 19.43
N LEU A 8 18.03 -2.29 19.38
CA LEU A 8 17.32 -3.48 19.87
C LEU A 8 17.21 -3.49 21.41
N HIS A 9 18.19 -2.89 22.10
CA HIS A 9 18.16 -2.80 23.57
C HIS A 9 17.11 -1.78 24.06
N GLU A 10 16.94 -0.64 23.38
CA GLU A 10 15.90 0.35 23.70
C GLU A 10 14.49 -0.19 23.45
N PHE A 11 14.27 -0.92 22.34
CA PHE A 11 12.98 -1.57 22.05
C PHE A 11 12.59 -2.62 23.10
N SER A 12 13.55 -3.39 23.63
CA SER A 12 13.29 -4.39 24.67
C SER A 12 12.93 -3.78 26.04
N GLN A 13 13.43 -2.59 26.37
CA GLN A 13 13.05 -1.91 27.62
C GLN A 13 11.65 -1.30 27.56
N ILE A 14 11.19 -0.85 26.39
CA ILE A 14 9.84 -0.31 26.19
C ILE A 14 8.77 -1.38 26.41
N ILE A 15 9.01 -2.61 25.93
CA ILE A 15 8.06 -3.73 26.10
C ILE A 15 8.00 -4.20 27.56
N LYS A 16 9.12 -4.18 28.31
CA LYS A 16 9.13 -4.58 29.73
C LYS A 16 8.43 -3.61 30.68
N ASN A 17 8.14 -2.38 30.25
CA ASN A 17 7.44 -1.38 31.05
C ASN A 17 5.91 -1.41 30.88
N PHE A 18 5.39 -2.17 29.91
CA PHE A 18 3.94 -2.31 29.69
C PHE A 18 3.27 -3.21 30.74
N ASP A 19 3.96 -4.23 31.24
CA ASP A 19 3.37 -5.23 32.17
C ASP A 19 3.43 -4.84 33.67
N LYS A 20 3.70 -3.56 33.99
CA LYS A 20 3.83 -3.09 35.39
C LYS A 20 3.03 -1.84 35.76
N VAL A 21 2.16 -1.34 34.88
CA VAL A 21 1.29 -0.21 35.24
C VAL A 21 0.04 -0.75 35.93
N ASN A 22 0.01 -0.61 37.25
CA ASN A 22 -1.13 -0.92 38.10
C ASN A 22 -2.22 0.14 37.84
N ILE A 23 -3.30 -0.24 37.15
CA ILE A 23 -4.47 0.62 36.94
C ILE A 23 -5.39 0.42 38.14
N GLU A 24 -5.26 1.26 39.17
CA GLU A 24 -6.38 1.50 40.08
C GLU A 24 -7.45 2.28 39.30
N GLU A 25 -8.67 1.76 39.29
CA GLU A 25 -9.86 2.43 38.77
C GLU A 25 -10.01 3.80 39.43
N ILE A 26 -9.82 4.85 38.64
CA ILE A 26 -10.28 6.19 39.01
C ILE A 26 -11.63 6.40 38.33
N GLU A 27 -12.68 6.48 39.13
CA GLU A 27 -14.03 6.82 38.70
C GLU A 27 -14.03 8.13 37.88
N PRO A 28 -14.81 8.22 36.78
CA PRO A 28 -14.89 9.44 35.99
C PRO A 28 -15.66 10.52 36.76
N THR A 29 -14.93 11.47 37.35
CA THR A 29 -15.51 12.74 37.78
C THR A 29 -15.75 13.62 36.56
N THR A 30 -17.02 13.96 36.35
CA THR A 30 -17.54 14.86 35.32
C THR A 30 -16.72 16.14 35.20
N GLY A 31 -15.99 16.26 34.10
CA GLY A 31 -15.22 17.45 33.74
C GLY A 31 -14.77 17.42 32.28
N ASN A 32 -15.65 17.02 31.35
CA ASN A 32 -15.39 17.13 29.92
C ASN A 32 -15.32 18.61 29.52
N ILE A 33 -14.12 19.18 29.57
CA ILE A 33 -13.77 20.35 28.76
C ILE A 33 -13.74 19.84 27.31
N LYS A 34 -14.90 19.83 26.64
CA LYS A 34 -14.95 19.85 25.18
C LYS A 34 -14.25 21.14 24.78
N LYS A 35 -13.02 21.03 24.27
CA LYS A 35 -12.45 22.10 23.48
C LYS A 35 -13.30 22.11 22.21
N ASP A 36 -14.18 23.10 22.07
CA ASP A 36 -14.98 23.26 20.85
C ASP A 36 -14.01 23.38 19.68
N ILE A 37 -13.89 22.33 18.87
CA ILE A 37 -13.13 22.37 17.63
C ILE A 37 -13.95 23.22 16.67
N PHE A 38 -13.43 24.38 16.28
CA PHE A 38 -14.16 25.27 15.38
C PHE A 38 -14.09 24.74 13.94
N GLU A 39 -15.04 25.13 13.10
CA GLU A 39 -15.07 24.73 11.68
C GLU A 39 -13.78 25.13 10.94
N GLY A 40 -13.17 26.25 11.33
CA GLY A 40 -11.86 26.68 10.82
C GLY A 40 -10.73 25.70 11.17
N ASP A 41 -10.75 25.12 12.37
CA ASP A 41 -9.74 24.13 12.80
C ASP A 41 -9.87 22.82 12.00
N LEU A 42 -11.10 22.41 11.68
CA LEU A 42 -11.35 21.22 10.86
C LEU A 42 -10.88 21.38 9.41
N ASN A 43 -11.03 22.57 8.82
CA ASN A 43 -10.49 22.85 7.49
C ASN A 43 -8.96 22.72 7.45
N ILE A 44 -8.26 23.18 8.50
CA ILE A 44 -6.79 23.03 8.60
C ILE A 44 -6.42 21.54 8.62
N VAL A 45 -7.14 20.73 9.40
CA VAL A 45 -6.91 19.27 9.45
C VAL A 45 -7.18 18.59 8.11
N VAL A 46 -8.19 19.05 7.34
CA VAL A 46 -8.41 18.56 5.97
C VAL A 46 -7.17 18.80 5.12
N GLU A 47 -6.62 20.02 5.10
CA GLU A 47 -5.43 20.35 4.30
C GLU A 47 -4.21 19.54 4.73
N GLU A 48 -3.99 19.37 6.04
CA GLU A 48 -2.89 18.57 6.57
C GLU A 48 -3.00 17.09 6.15
N LEU A 49 -4.19 16.50 6.24
CA LEU A 49 -4.44 15.12 5.81
C LEU A 49 -4.26 14.94 4.30
N ILE A 50 -4.67 15.91 3.48
CA ILE A 50 -4.46 15.88 2.02
C ILE A 50 -2.98 15.83 1.68
N ILE A 51 -2.17 16.69 2.31
CA ILE A 51 -0.71 16.73 2.09
C ILE A 51 -0.08 15.41 2.54
N LEU A 52 -0.46 14.91 3.71
CA LEU A 52 0.02 13.64 4.26
C LEU A 52 -0.28 12.49 3.29
N ILE A 53 -1.52 12.32 2.87
CA ILE A 53 -1.93 11.22 1.98
C ILE A 53 -1.22 11.34 0.63
N PHE A 54 -1.18 12.54 0.04
CA PHE A 54 -0.55 12.75 -1.27
C PHE A 54 0.95 12.44 -1.29
N ASN A 55 1.68 12.87 -0.25
CA ASN A 55 3.12 12.64 -0.20
C ASN A 55 3.43 11.15 -0.08
N ASN A 56 2.74 10.45 0.82
CA ASN A 56 2.96 9.01 1.04
C ASN A 56 2.60 8.18 -0.21
N HIS A 57 1.50 8.47 -0.91
CA HIS A 57 1.22 7.78 -2.18
C HIS A 57 2.28 8.06 -3.26
N ASN A 58 2.83 9.27 -3.33
CA ASN A 58 3.91 9.58 -4.28
C ASN A 58 5.23 8.90 -3.91
N GLU A 59 5.48 8.62 -2.63
CA GLU A 59 6.60 7.79 -2.19
C GLU A 59 6.35 6.29 -2.46
N GLY A 60 5.11 5.91 -2.77
CA GLY A 60 4.70 4.52 -2.99
C GLY A 60 4.49 3.76 -1.68
N GLU A 61 4.16 4.48 -0.60
CA GLU A 61 3.89 3.90 0.72
C GLU A 61 2.66 2.98 0.69
N ASN A 62 2.67 1.96 1.53
CA ASN A 62 1.56 1.01 1.59
C ASN A 62 0.27 1.69 2.11
N GLU A 63 -0.85 1.47 1.43
CA GLU A 63 -2.14 2.10 1.73
C GLU A 63 -2.59 1.89 3.20
N ARG A 64 -2.27 0.76 3.81
CA ARG A 64 -2.56 0.50 5.23
C ARG A 64 -1.76 1.41 6.16
N ILE A 65 -0.50 1.67 5.83
CA ILE A 65 0.38 2.56 6.58
C ILE A 65 -0.12 4.00 6.45
N ILE A 66 -0.52 4.43 5.24
CA ILE A 66 -1.15 5.74 5.01
C ILE A 66 -2.42 5.89 5.86
N LYS A 67 -3.30 4.87 5.87
CA LYS A 67 -4.49 4.82 6.75
C LYS A 67 -4.13 4.97 8.22
N GLN A 68 -3.07 4.31 8.69
CA GLN A 68 -2.62 4.43 10.07
C GLN A 68 -2.17 5.87 10.39
N TYR A 69 -1.38 6.50 9.53
CA TYR A 69 -0.96 7.88 9.71
C TYR A 69 -2.14 8.86 9.75
N VAL A 70 -3.17 8.64 8.92
CA VAL A 70 -4.41 9.42 8.96
C VAL A 70 -5.12 9.27 10.31
N LEU A 71 -5.27 8.04 10.82
CA LEU A 71 -5.93 7.78 12.11
C LEU A 71 -5.15 8.37 13.30
N GLU A 72 -3.82 8.27 13.26
CA GLU A 72 -2.93 8.86 14.27
C GLU A 72 -3.05 10.39 14.27
N HIS A 73 -3.10 11.00 13.07
CA HIS A 73 -3.26 12.45 12.92
C HIS A 73 -4.62 12.94 13.47
N ILE A 74 -5.71 12.23 13.16
CA ILE A 74 -7.05 12.53 13.70
C ILE A 74 -7.04 12.42 15.24
N THR A 75 -6.44 11.36 15.77
CA THR A 75 -6.34 11.10 17.22
C THR A 75 -5.52 12.17 17.92
N LYS A 76 -4.38 12.57 17.34
CA LYS A 76 -3.51 13.64 17.87
C LYS A 76 -4.25 14.98 17.97
N ASN A 77 -5.12 15.27 17.02
CA ASN A 77 -5.98 16.46 17.02
C ASN A 77 -7.22 16.32 17.91
N LYS A 78 -7.40 15.19 18.61
CA LYS A 78 -8.54 14.88 19.49
C LYS A 78 -9.88 14.93 18.76
N ILE A 79 -9.87 14.57 17.48
CA ILE A 79 -11.06 14.56 16.63
C ILE A 79 -11.73 13.18 16.70
N ILE A 80 -13.05 13.15 16.86
CA ILE A 80 -13.83 11.92 16.76
C ILE A 80 -14.11 11.64 15.29
N SER A 81 -13.65 10.50 14.77
CA SER A 81 -13.76 10.17 13.33
C SER A 81 -15.18 10.26 12.77
N GLN A 82 -16.20 9.85 13.55
CA GLN A 82 -17.61 9.95 13.14
C GLN A 82 -18.09 11.40 13.01
N GLU A 83 -17.68 12.28 13.93
CA GLU A 83 -18.03 13.70 13.89
C GLU A 83 -17.34 14.39 12.70
N PHE A 84 -16.08 14.03 12.45
CA PHE A 84 -15.34 14.55 11.29
C PHE A 84 -15.90 14.05 9.96
N TYR A 85 -16.32 12.78 9.89
CA TYR A 85 -17.05 12.26 8.73
C TYR A 85 -18.33 13.07 8.46
N ASN A 86 -19.13 13.35 9.51
CA ASN A 86 -20.34 14.16 9.38
C ASN A 86 -20.03 15.60 8.94
N TYR A 87 -18.92 16.17 9.43
CA TYR A 87 -18.44 17.46 8.96
C TYR A 87 -18.08 17.44 7.46
N LEU A 88 -17.33 16.43 7.00
CA LEU A 88 -16.98 16.25 5.58
C LEU A 88 -18.21 16.06 4.70
N LEU A 89 -19.21 15.33 5.20
CA LEU A 89 -20.50 15.13 4.51
C LEU A 89 -21.21 16.46 4.23
N ASN A 90 -21.15 17.40 5.18
CA ASN A 90 -21.76 18.72 5.08
C ASN A 90 -20.87 19.76 4.36
N SER A 91 -19.57 19.50 4.23
CA SER A 91 -18.56 20.47 3.76
C SER A 91 -18.02 20.13 2.36
N GLN A 92 -18.90 19.76 1.42
CA GLN A 92 -18.54 19.38 0.05
C GLN A 92 -18.34 20.59 -0.89
N ASN A 93 -17.87 21.71 -0.37
CA ASN A 93 -17.70 22.97 -1.11
C ASN A 93 -16.36 23.08 -1.84
N ASN A 94 -15.38 22.22 -1.51
CA ASN A 94 -14.06 22.18 -2.13
C ASN A 94 -13.64 20.73 -2.42
N SER A 95 -12.66 20.57 -3.31
CA SER A 95 -12.27 19.25 -3.80
C SER A 95 -11.52 18.40 -2.77
N ASN A 96 -10.83 19.01 -1.80
CA ASN A 96 -10.14 18.32 -0.72
C ASN A 96 -11.12 17.63 0.24
N SER A 97 -12.15 18.34 0.70
CA SER A 97 -13.18 17.75 1.54
C SER A 97 -13.96 16.65 0.82
N ILE A 98 -14.25 16.82 -0.48
CA ILE A 98 -14.89 15.79 -1.31
C ILE A 98 -14.01 14.55 -1.40
N TYR A 99 -12.70 14.72 -1.68
CA TYR A 99 -11.75 13.61 -1.71
C TYR A 99 -11.69 12.89 -0.36
N LEU A 100 -11.54 13.63 0.74
CA LEU A 100 -11.36 13.04 2.06
C LEU A 100 -12.62 12.30 2.53
N LEU A 101 -13.81 12.78 2.16
CA LEU A 101 -15.05 12.03 2.33
C LEU A 101 -15.01 10.70 1.56
N GLY A 102 -14.46 10.71 0.34
CA GLY A 102 -14.21 9.51 -0.46
C GLY A 102 -13.25 8.54 0.23
N TYR A 103 -12.13 9.06 0.74
CA TYR A 103 -11.14 8.30 1.50
C TYR A 103 -11.72 7.64 2.74
N PHE A 104 -12.59 8.35 3.48
CA PHE A 104 -13.25 7.79 4.66
C PHE A 104 -14.23 6.67 4.29
N ASN A 105 -14.95 6.80 3.18
CA ASN A 105 -15.78 5.71 2.65
C ASN A 105 -14.93 4.53 2.19
N TYR A 106 -13.80 4.78 1.52
CA TYR A 106 -12.88 3.73 1.06
C TYR A 106 -12.27 2.92 2.22
N HIS A 107 -12.05 3.55 3.38
CA HIS A 107 -11.43 2.87 4.53
C HIS A 107 -12.38 2.53 5.68
N GLY A 108 -13.64 2.95 5.62
CA GLY A 108 -14.61 2.83 6.72
C GLY A 108 -14.21 3.65 7.95
N ILE A 109 -13.64 4.85 7.76
CA ILE A 109 -13.25 5.73 8.88
C ILE A 109 -14.46 6.56 9.28
N GLY A 110 -14.98 6.35 10.50
CA GLY A 110 -16.18 7.06 10.96
C GLY A 110 -17.43 6.79 10.10
N THR A 111 -17.45 5.68 9.35
CA THR A 111 -18.55 5.21 8.52
C THR A 111 -18.34 3.74 8.17
N VAL A 112 -19.30 3.11 7.49
CA VAL A 112 -19.14 1.76 6.92
C VAL A 112 -18.35 1.84 5.61
N PHE A 113 -17.50 0.85 5.35
CA PHE A 113 -16.77 0.71 4.08
C PHE A 113 -17.72 0.75 2.88
N ASN A 114 -17.41 1.60 1.89
CA ASN A 114 -18.19 1.76 0.66
C ASN A 114 -17.32 2.22 -0.52
N ILE A 115 -16.78 1.25 -1.27
CA ILE A 115 -15.92 1.51 -2.43
C ILE A 115 -16.63 2.25 -3.57
N GLN A 116 -17.90 1.93 -3.84
CA GLN A 116 -18.67 2.60 -4.90
C GLN A 116 -18.81 4.09 -4.60
N LYS A 117 -19.14 4.42 -3.34
CA LYS A 117 -19.25 5.81 -2.91
C LYS A 117 -17.92 6.54 -2.94
N ALA A 118 -16.84 5.86 -2.55
CA ALA A 118 -15.49 6.40 -2.65
C ALA A 118 -15.13 6.76 -4.10
N ILE A 119 -15.36 5.86 -5.05
CA ILE A 119 -15.09 6.09 -6.48
C ILE A 119 -15.90 7.27 -7.02
N GLU A 120 -17.19 7.39 -6.68
CA GLU A 120 -18.00 8.55 -7.07
C GLU A 120 -17.40 9.87 -6.57
N LEU A 121 -16.98 9.91 -5.30
CA LEU A 121 -16.42 11.09 -4.67
C LEU A 121 -15.04 11.43 -5.25
N TYR A 122 -14.21 10.43 -5.51
CA TYR A 122 -12.92 10.63 -6.18
C TYR A 122 -13.09 11.15 -7.61
N LYS A 123 -14.07 10.65 -8.38
CA LYS A 123 -14.41 11.20 -9.70
C LYS A 123 -14.77 12.68 -9.60
N LYS A 124 -15.70 13.04 -8.69
CA LYS A 124 -16.11 14.44 -8.46
C LYS A 124 -14.94 15.34 -8.04
N ALA A 125 -14.07 14.89 -7.14
CA ALA A 125 -12.90 15.66 -6.73
C ALA A 125 -11.85 15.78 -7.85
N SER A 126 -11.67 14.73 -8.66
CA SER A 126 -10.77 14.69 -9.81
C SER A 126 -11.17 15.67 -10.92
N GLU A 127 -12.48 15.78 -11.20
CA GLU A 127 -13.07 16.79 -12.11
C GLU A 127 -12.79 18.22 -11.64
N LEU A 128 -12.64 18.43 -10.33
CA LEU A 128 -12.23 19.69 -9.69
C LEU A 128 -10.71 19.81 -9.53
N GLU A 129 -9.94 19.08 -10.35
CA GLU A 129 -8.47 19.14 -10.39
C GLU A 129 -7.75 18.67 -9.12
N ASN A 130 -8.42 17.90 -8.24
CA ASN A 130 -7.76 17.36 -7.05
C ASN A 130 -6.75 16.27 -7.42
N LYS A 131 -5.47 16.56 -7.24
CA LYS A 131 -4.37 15.65 -7.60
C LYS A 131 -4.35 14.32 -6.83
N VAL A 132 -4.78 14.32 -5.57
CA VAL A 132 -4.81 13.09 -4.74
C VAL A 132 -5.95 12.19 -5.21
N ALA A 133 -7.12 12.78 -5.48
CA ALA A 133 -8.23 12.07 -6.08
C ALA A 133 -7.86 11.50 -7.46
N GLN A 134 -7.16 12.26 -8.30
CA GLN A 134 -6.68 11.79 -9.61
C GLN A 134 -5.75 10.57 -9.44
N LEU A 135 -4.85 10.59 -8.45
CA LEU A 135 -3.89 9.52 -8.20
C LEU A 135 -4.61 8.24 -7.74
N ASN A 136 -5.35 8.29 -6.65
CA ASN A 136 -6.03 7.12 -6.09
C ASN A 136 -7.12 6.57 -7.02
N LEU A 137 -7.82 7.45 -7.75
CA LEU A 137 -8.80 6.99 -8.75
C LEU A 137 -8.11 6.24 -9.89
N SER A 138 -6.96 6.72 -10.38
CA SER A 138 -6.21 6.02 -11.42
C SER A 138 -5.76 4.63 -10.95
N GLU A 139 -5.27 4.53 -9.72
CA GLU A 139 -4.83 3.26 -9.11
C GLU A 139 -5.98 2.28 -8.91
N ILE A 140 -7.10 2.72 -8.33
CA ILE A 140 -8.29 1.86 -8.14
C ILE A 140 -8.78 1.35 -9.49
N ILE A 141 -8.84 2.19 -10.51
CA ILE A 141 -9.32 1.74 -11.82
C ILE A 141 -8.33 0.75 -12.46
N ILE A 142 -7.02 0.95 -12.29
CA ILE A 142 -6.01 0.00 -12.75
C ILE A 142 -6.20 -1.37 -12.07
N CYS A 143 -6.48 -1.40 -10.77
CA CYS A 143 -6.66 -2.65 -10.03
C CYS A 143 -7.99 -3.36 -10.29
N VAL A 144 -9.06 -2.61 -10.59
CA VAL A 144 -10.42 -3.16 -10.72
C VAL A 144 -10.81 -3.44 -12.18
N ALA A 145 -10.15 -2.82 -13.16
CA ALA A 145 -10.54 -2.96 -14.56
C ALA A 145 -9.91 -4.20 -15.21
N ASP A 146 -10.74 -5.00 -15.86
CA ASP A 146 -10.32 -5.73 -17.05
C ASP A 146 -9.92 -4.70 -18.12
N ALA A 147 -8.79 -4.90 -18.80
CA ALA A 147 -8.17 -3.96 -19.73
C ALA A 147 -9.11 -3.39 -20.82
N GLU A 148 -10.25 -4.05 -21.05
CA GLU A 148 -11.22 -3.72 -22.10
C GLU A 148 -12.29 -2.69 -21.70
N ASN A 149 -12.42 -2.31 -20.41
CA ASN A 149 -13.64 -1.63 -19.93
C ASN A 149 -13.45 -0.27 -19.23
N ASN A 150 -12.45 0.49 -19.64
CA ASN A 150 -12.28 1.87 -19.17
C ASN A 150 -12.08 2.80 -20.37
N ASP A 151 -12.77 3.94 -20.40
CA ASP A 151 -12.71 4.99 -21.45
C ASP A 151 -11.34 5.71 -21.54
N GLY A 152 -10.25 5.00 -21.22
CA GLY A 152 -8.90 5.50 -21.02
C GLY A 152 -8.78 6.43 -19.81
N LEU A 153 -9.69 6.36 -18.83
CA LEU A 153 -9.68 7.31 -17.70
C LEU A 153 -8.42 7.15 -16.85
N ALA A 154 -8.00 5.92 -16.54
CA ALA A 154 -6.78 5.67 -15.78
C ALA A 154 -5.57 6.31 -16.48
N PHE A 155 -5.37 5.99 -17.76
CA PHE A 155 -4.33 6.59 -18.60
C PHE A 155 -4.37 8.12 -18.61
N LYS A 156 -5.54 8.72 -18.82
CA LYS A 156 -5.70 10.19 -18.85
C LYS A 156 -5.29 10.83 -17.52
N LEU A 157 -5.70 10.25 -16.39
CA LEU A 157 -5.37 10.75 -15.06
C LEU A 157 -3.88 10.57 -14.75
N SER A 158 -3.33 9.38 -14.98
CA SER A 158 -1.92 9.08 -14.76
C SER A 158 -1.03 9.97 -15.63
N LYS A 159 -1.37 10.16 -16.91
CA LYS A 159 -0.64 11.06 -17.81
C LYS A 159 -0.63 12.49 -17.30
N LYS A 160 -1.76 13.00 -16.83
CA LYS A 160 -1.86 14.36 -16.28
C LYS A 160 -1.01 14.56 -15.03
N LEU A 161 -0.88 13.54 -14.19
CA LEU A 161 -0.02 13.57 -13.01
C LEU A 161 1.47 13.44 -13.40
N ALA A 162 1.78 12.58 -14.36
CA ALA A 162 3.13 12.40 -14.91
C ALA A 162 3.65 13.67 -15.59
N ASP A 163 2.81 14.38 -16.35
CA ASP A 163 3.16 15.67 -16.99
C ASP A 163 3.50 16.75 -15.95
N LYS A 164 3.01 16.62 -14.71
CA LYS A 164 3.36 17.47 -13.56
C LYS A 164 4.58 16.96 -12.77
N GLY A 165 5.17 15.83 -13.17
CA GLY A 165 6.32 15.23 -12.52
C GLY A 165 6.01 14.48 -11.22
N TYR A 166 4.75 14.10 -10.98
CA TYR A 166 4.40 13.36 -9.77
C TYR A 166 4.81 11.88 -9.90
N PRO A 167 5.64 11.34 -8.99
CA PRO A 167 6.19 9.99 -9.12
C PRO A 167 5.13 8.88 -9.15
N GLY A 168 4.07 8.99 -8.34
CA GLY A 168 2.96 8.02 -8.39
C GLY A 168 2.22 8.05 -9.74
N GLY A 169 2.09 9.24 -10.34
CA GLY A 169 1.54 9.40 -11.69
C GLY A 169 2.42 8.79 -12.78
N LEU A 170 3.74 8.97 -12.67
CA LEU A 170 4.72 8.34 -13.56
C LEU A 170 4.64 6.81 -13.49
N ASN A 171 4.62 6.24 -12.28
CA ASN A 171 4.46 4.81 -12.07
C ASN A 171 3.16 4.28 -12.70
N ASN A 172 2.02 4.92 -12.41
CA ASN A 172 0.73 4.47 -12.94
C ASN A 172 0.65 4.61 -14.47
N LEU A 173 1.31 5.61 -15.05
CA LEU A 173 1.40 5.74 -16.50
C LEU A 173 2.28 4.65 -17.11
N GLY A 174 3.38 4.29 -16.44
CA GLY A 174 4.23 3.15 -16.82
C GLY A 174 3.41 1.87 -16.91
N TRP A 175 2.59 1.61 -15.88
CA TRP A 175 1.68 0.47 -15.84
C TRP A 175 0.65 0.47 -16.98
N CYS A 176 0.10 1.64 -17.31
CA CYS A 176 -0.81 1.76 -18.44
C CYS A 176 -0.12 1.39 -19.78
N TYR A 177 1.14 1.80 -19.99
CA TYR A 177 1.89 1.42 -21.19
C TYR A 177 2.32 -0.04 -21.18
N GLU A 178 2.68 -0.62 -20.03
CA GLU A 178 3.06 -2.03 -19.95
C GLU A 178 1.89 -2.95 -20.35
N HIS A 179 0.69 -2.67 -19.81
CA HIS A 179 -0.48 -3.54 -19.98
C HIS A 179 -1.49 -3.06 -21.02
N GLY A 180 -1.20 -1.97 -21.73
CA GLY A 180 -2.08 -1.42 -22.75
C GLY A 180 -3.40 -0.86 -22.22
N ILE A 181 -3.41 -0.31 -21.00
CA ILE A 181 -4.63 0.20 -20.36
C ILE A 181 -4.95 1.59 -20.92
N GLY A 182 -5.92 1.67 -21.83
CA GLY A 182 -6.35 2.94 -22.43
C GLY A 182 -5.35 3.56 -23.42
N VAL A 183 -4.31 2.83 -23.79
CA VAL A 183 -3.27 3.17 -24.77
C VAL A 183 -2.69 1.88 -25.34
N ASP A 184 -2.11 1.90 -26.55
CA ASP A 184 -1.38 0.75 -27.06
C ASP A 184 -0.19 0.44 -26.14
N ALA A 185 0.01 -0.86 -25.87
CA ALA A 185 1.12 -1.31 -25.04
C ALA A 185 2.48 -0.89 -25.64
N ASN A 186 3.39 -0.45 -24.78
CA ASN A 186 4.72 0.01 -25.15
C ASN A 186 5.68 -0.17 -23.96
N GLU A 187 6.42 -1.28 -23.97
CA GLU A 187 7.33 -1.63 -22.89
C GLU A 187 8.50 -0.66 -22.73
N GLU A 188 9.05 -0.10 -23.82
CA GLU A 188 10.14 0.89 -23.76
C GLU A 188 9.70 2.15 -23.00
N LYS A 189 8.48 2.64 -23.27
CA LYS A 189 7.90 3.77 -22.53
C LYS A 189 7.60 3.42 -21.08
N ALA A 190 7.12 2.20 -20.82
CA ALA A 190 6.88 1.73 -19.45
C ALA A 190 8.20 1.76 -18.65
N PHE A 191 9.27 1.19 -19.21
CA PHE A 191 10.60 1.21 -18.62
C PHE A 191 11.09 2.63 -18.32
N GLU A 192 11.02 3.55 -19.30
CA GLU A 192 11.43 4.95 -19.09
C GLU A 192 10.65 5.65 -17.96
N LEU A 193 9.36 5.34 -17.84
CA LEU A 193 8.49 5.95 -16.82
C LEU A 193 8.74 5.37 -15.44
N TYR A 194 8.93 4.06 -15.32
CA TYR A 194 9.32 3.43 -14.07
C TYR A 194 10.70 3.91 -13.61
N GLN A 195 11.66 4.06 -14.52
CA GLN A 195 12.96 4.64 -14.21
C GLN A 195 12.82 6.06 -13.65
N LYS A 196 12.03 6.93 -14.30
CA LYS A 196 11.77 8.29 -13.81
C LYS A 196 11.08 8.30 -12.45
N ALA A 197 10.12 7.40 -12.20
CA ALA A 197 9.47 7.28 -10.90
C ALA A 197 10.47 6.81 -9.82
N ALA A 198 11.32 5.85 -10.15
CA ALA A 198 12.36 5.32 -9.27
C ALA A 198 13.42 6.38 -8.92
N ASP A 199 13.87 7.16 -9.89
CA ASP A 199 14.82 8.27 -9.69
C ASP A 199 14.27 9.36 -8.76
N LEU A 200 12.93 9.47 -8.68
CA LEU A 200 12.22 10.38 -7.78
C LEU A 200 11.84 9.73 -6.44
N GLY A 201 12.29 8.49 -6.17
CA GLY A 201 12.11 7.79 -4.91
C GLY A 201 10.78 7.07 -4.73
N ASN A 202 9.97 6.91 -5.78
CA ASN A 202 8.73 6.13 -5.68
C ASN A 202 9.04 4.63 -5.57
N SER A 203 8.70 4.03 -4.43
CA SER A 203 9.05 2.65 -4.12
C SER A 203 8.34 1.62 -5.01
N ASN A 204 7.13 1.91 -5.48
CA ASN A 204 6.44 1.10 -6.49
C ASN A 204 7.18 1.14 -7.84
N GLY A 205 7.60 2.32 -8.28
CA GLY A 205 8.42 2.51 -9.48
C GLY A 205 9.76 1.79 -9.41
N ILE A 206 10.42 1.81 -8.24
CA ILE A 206 11.65 1.05 -7.99
C ILE A 206 11.40 -0.47 -8.12
N ASN A 207 10.32 -0.98 -7.52
CA ASN A 207 9.95 -2.39 -7.66
C ASN A 207 9.65 -2.75 -9.12
N ASN A 208 8.87 -1.93 -9.83
CA ASN A 208 8.50 -2.19 -11.23
C ASN A 208 9.71 -2.12 -12.16
N LEU A 209 10.64 -1.19 -11.93
CA LEU A 209 11.92 -1.16 -12.63
C LEU A 209 12.74 -2.44 -12.38
N GLY A 210 12.72 -2.96 -11.15
CA GLY A 210 13.33 -4.25 -10.81
C GLY A 210 12.74 -5.39 -11.64
N TRP A 211 11.42 -5.42 -11.82
CA TRP A 211 10.74 -6.37 -12.70
C TRP A 211 11.11 -6.18 -14.17
N CYS A 212 11.25 -4.94 -14.65
CA CYS A 212 11.72 -4.68 -16.00
C CYS A 212 13.10 -5.30 -16.26
N TYR A 213 14.05 -5.15 -15.34
CA TYR A 213 15.36 -5.79 -15.49
C TYR A 213 15.32 -7.31 -15.30
N ASN A 214 14.43 -7.84 -14.44
CA ASN A 214 14.30 -9.28 -14.25
C ASN A 214 13.82 -9.98 -15.54
N TYR A 215 12.81 -9.43 -16.20
CA TYR A 215 12.17 -10.04 -17.37
C TYR A 215 12.55 -9.43 -18.72
N GLY A 216 13.31 -8.31 -18.74
CA GLY A 216 13.65 -7.61 -19.97
C GLY A 216 12.49 -6.81 -20.57
N ILE A 217 11.62 -6.24 -19.74
CA ILE A 217 10.47 -5.44 -20.19
C ILE A 217 11.00 -4.06 -20.61
N GLY A 218 11.00 -3.79 -21.91
CA GLY A 218 11.49 -2.51 -22.46
C GLY A 218 13.00 -2.28 -22.31
N THR A 219 13.75 -3.29 -21.86
CA THR A 219 15.20 -3.25 -21.63
C THR A 219 15.81 -4.65 -21.77
N TYR A 220 17.12 -4.79 -21.58
CA TYR A 220 17.76 -6.11 -21.53
C TYR A 220 17.67 -6.73 -20.12
N ILE A 221 17.65 -8.06 -20.04
CA ILE A 221 17.64 -8.78 -18.77
C ILE A 221 18.93 -8.48 -17.99
N ASN A 222 18.78 -8.03 -16.74
CA ASN A 222 19.86 -7.82 -15.79
C ASN A 222 19.39 -8.20 -14.36
N VAL A 223 19.54 -9.47 -14.01
CA VAL A 223 19.08 -10.00 -12.71
C VAL A 223 19.83 -9.42 -11.51
N GLN A 224 21.05 -8.90 -11.69
CA GLN A 224 21.81 -8.26 -10.62
C GLN A 224 21.22 -6.89 -10.28
N GLU A 225 20.93 -6.09 -11.31
CA GLU A 225 20.24 -4.79 -11.15
C GLU A 225 18.85 -4.97 -10.54
N ALA A 226 18.10 -5.98 -11.01
CA ALA A 226 16.80 -6.33 -10.45
C ALA A 226 16.89 -6.62 -8.95
N PHE A 227 17.85 -7.45 -8.53
CA PHE A 227 18.07 -7.78 -7.12
C PHE A 227 18.39 -6.53 -6.28
N GLU A 228 19.23 -5.63 -6.79
CA GLU A 228 19.57 -4.38 -6.10
C GLU A 228 18.36 -3.46 -5.95
N LEU A 229 17.55 -3.31 -7.00
CA LEU A 229 16.31 -2.54 -6.95
C LEU A 229 15.29 -3.13 -5.99
N PHE A 230 15.11 -4.45 -5.95
CA PHE A 230 14.23 -5.10 -4.98
C PHE A 230 14.71 -4.90 -3.54
N GLN A 231 16.03 -4.89 -3.28
CA GLN A 231 16.56 -4.53 -1.96
C GLN A 231 16.21 -3.09 -1.58
N ILE A 232 16.32 -2.15 -2.51
CA ILE A 232 15.98 -0.74 -2.26
C ILE A 232 14.48 -0.59 -2.00
N ALA A 233 13.61 -1.19 -2.84
CA ALA A 233 12.17 -1.17 -2.64
C ALA A 233 11.78 -1.78 -1.28
N ALA A 234 12.38 -2.91 -0.91
CA ALA A 234 12.15 -3.54 0.39
C ALA A 234 12.61 -2.67 1.56
N TYR A 235 13.76 -2.00 1.43
CA TYR A 235 14.27 -1.07 2.44
C TYR A 235 13.33 0.13 2.64
N LEU A 236 12.68 0.59 1.58
CA LEU A 236 11.66 1.65 1.61
C LEU A 236 10.28 1.16 2.08
N GLY A 237 10.17 -0.09 2.55
CA GLY A 237 8.91 -0.63 3.08
C GLY A 237 7.91 -1.08 2.01
N ASN A 238 8.29 -1.09 0.72
CA ASN A 238 7.39 -1.50 -0.35
C ASN A 238 7.06 -2.99 -0.24
N THR A 239 5.79 -3.34 -0.01
CA THR A 239 5.42 -4.74 0.24
C THR A 239 5.66 -5.65 -0.96
N HIS A 240 5.46 -5.15 -2.19
CA HIS A 240 5.80 -5.91 -3.41
C HIS A 240 7.31 -6.08 -3.56
N GLY A 241 8.12 -5.07 -3.21
CA GLY A 241 9.57 -5.12 -3.18
C GLY A 241 10.10 -6.15 -2.16
N ILE A 242 9.52 -6.19 -0.95
CA ILE A 242 9.83 -7.20 0.07
C ILE A 242 9.55 -8.61 -0.47
N SER A 243 8.37 -8.81 -1.09
CA SER A 243 8.00 -10.10 -1.69
C SER A 243 8.92 -10.48 -2.86
N SER A 244 9.27 -9.52 -3.72
CA SER A 244 10.19 -9.71 -4.86
C SER A 244 11.61 -10.04 -4.41
N LEU A 245 12.08 -9.44 -3.32
CA LEU A 245 13.35 -9.81 -2.70
C LEU A 245 13.29 -11.23 -2.11
N GLY A 246 12.14 -11.63 -1.53
CA GLY A 246 11.87 -13.01 -1.14
C GLY A 246 11.99 -13.99 -2.31
N ASN A 247 11.40 -13.64 -3.46
CA ASN A 247 11.53 -14.41 -4.72
C ASN A 247 12.99 -14.53 -5.17
N CYS A 248 13.79 -13.48 -5.00
CA CYS A 248 15.21 -13.54 -5.35
C CYS A 248 15.99 -14.54 -4.49
N TYR A 249 15.78 -14.54 -3.18
CA TYR A 249 16.42 -15.52 -2.30
C TYR A 249 15.87 -16.94 -2.47
N HIS A 250 14.58 -17.11 -2.79
CA HIS A 250 14.01 -18.43 -3.03
C HIS A 250 14.59 -19.06 -4.32
N ASN A 251 14.65 -18.28 -5.40
CA ASN A 251 15.01 -18.79 -6.73
C ASN A 251 16.48 -18.57 -7.12
N GLY A 252 17.25 -17.82 -6.32
CA GLY A 252 18.64 -17.47 -6.64
C GLY A 252 18.77 -16.43 -7.76
N VAL A 253 17.87 -15.45 -7.81
CA VAL A 253 17.90 -14.36 -8.80
C VAL A 253 18.80 -13.23 -8.29
N GLY A 254 19.93 -12.97 -8.96
CA GLY A 254 20.92 -11.97 -8.56
C GLY A 254 21.62 -12.26 -7.22
N THR A 255 21.38 -13.43 -6.62
CA THR A 255 21.95 -13.86 -5.34
C THR A 255 21.94 -15.39 -5.25
N ASN A 256 22.55 -15.95 -4.20
CA ASN A 256 22.45 -17.38 -3.93
C ASN A 256 21.12 -17.72 -3.26
N VAL A 257 20.61 -18.93 -3.53
CA VAL A 257 19.41 -19.45 -2.86
C VAL A 257 19.60 -19.42 -1.34
N ASN A 258 18.60 -18.88 -0.64
CA ASN A 258 18.53 -18.83 0.81
C ASN A 258 17.08 -18.89 1.29
N GLU A 259 16.61 -20.11 1.54
CA GLU A 259 15.22 -20.35 1.95
C GLU A 259 14.85 -19.69 3.28
N GLN A 260 15.78 -19.57 4.22
CA GLN A 260 15.49 -18.91 5.50
C GLN A 260 15.21 -17.42 5.29
N LYS A 261 16.04 -16.72 4.50
CA LYS A 261 15.81 -15.31 4.18
C LYS A 261 14.53 -15.11 3.36
N ALA A 262 14.27 -15.99 2.39
CA ALA A 262 13.03 -15.96 1.62
C ALA A 262 11.80 -16.10 2.54
N PHE A 263 11.85 -17.05 3.49
CA PHE A 263 10.79 -17.24 4.49
C PHE A 263 10.55 -15.98 5.33
N GLU A 264 11.61 -15.38 5.87
CA GLU A 264 11.52 -14.16 6.70
C GLU A 264 10.90 -12.99 5.90
N LEU A 265 11.31 -12.80 4.65
CA LEU A 265 10.80 -11.74 3.78
C LEU A 265 9.35 -11.97 3.37
N TYR A 266 8.98 -13.19 2.93
CA TYR A 266 7.58 -13.48 2.61
C TYR A 266 6.68 -13.36 3.83
N LEU A 267 7.13 -13.81 5.01
CA LEU A 267 6.34 -13.64 6.24
C LEU A 267 6.13 -12.16 6.57
N MET A 268 7.16 -11.33 6.40
CA MET A 268 7.04 -9.88 6.57
C MET A 268 6.03 -9.28 5.58
N ALA A 269 6.15 -9.58 4.28
CA ALA A 269 5.21 -9.10 3.26
C ALA A 269 3.78 -9.63 3.46
N ALA A 270 3.62 -10.88 3.90
CA ALA A 270 2.32 -11.50 4.16
C ALA A 270 1.59 -10.85 5.34
N ASN A 271 2.34 -10.45 6.39
CA ASN A 271 1.81 -9.68 7.52
C ASN A 271 1.41 -8.25 7.13
N LEU A 272 2.04 -7.71 6.08
CA LEU A 272 1.65 -6.45 5.42
C LEU A 272 0.58 -6.65 4.35
N GLU A 273 -0.14 -7.78 4.39
CA GLU A 273 -1.30 -8.11 3.53
C GLU A 273 -0.99 -8.25 2.03
N ASN A 274 0.27 -8.54 1.66
CA ASN A 274 0.57 -8.94 0.30
C ASN A 274 0.08 -10.37 0.03
N ASP A 275 -0.95 -10.49 -0.80
CA ASP A 275 -1.63 -11.71 -1.19
C ASP A 275 -0.70 -12.76 -1.84
N CYS A 276 0.22 -12.32 -2.71
CA CYS A 276 1.23 -13.18 -3.32
C CYS A 276 2.19 -13.75 -2.28
N ALA A 277 2.65 -12.93 -1.33
CA ALA A 277 3.51 -13.37 -0.23
C ALA A 277 2.77 -14.29 0.74
N GLN A 278 1.47 -14.06 0.99
CA GLN A 278 0.62 -14.97 1.78
C GLN A 278 0.53 -16.35 1.12
N TYR A 279 0.40 -16.42 -0.20
CA TYR A 279 0.46 -17.69 -0.92
C TYR A 279 1.84 -18.34 -0.83
N ASN A 280 2.92 -17.58 -1.02
CA ASN A 280 4.27 -18.12 -0.98
C ASN A 280 4.66 -18.62 0.42
N ILE A 281 4.29 -17.90 1.49
CA ILE A 281 4.55 -18.37 2.86
C ILE A 281 3.73 -19.63 3.18
N ALA A 282 2.50 -19.75 2.64
CA ALA A 282 1.71 -20.97 2.76
C ALA A 282 2.42 -22.18 2.13
N LYS A 283 2.97 -22.02 0.91
CA LYS A 283 3.78 -23.04 0.24
C LYS A 283 5.03 -23.41 1.03
N MET A 284 5.69 -22.44 1.66
CA MET A 284 6.88 -22.71 2.47
C MET A 284 6.55 -23.52 3.72
N TYR A 285 5.42 -23.25 4.37
CA TYR A 285 4.91 -24.06 5.48
C TYR A 285 4.46 -25.46 5.03
N GLU A 286 3.84 -25.59 3.86
CA GLU A 286 3.41 -26.89 3.31
C GLU A 286 4.60 -27.83 3.04
N ASN A 287 5.70 -27.26 2.55
CA ASN A 287 6.88 -28.01 2.10
C ASN A 287 8.04 -28.02 3.12
N GLY A 288 8.02 -27.14 4.12
CA GLY A 288 9.12 -26.97 5.08
C GLY A 288 10.34 -26.26 4.49
N TYR A 289 10.15 -25.29 3.59
CA TYR A 289 11.24 -24.46 3.07
C TYR A 289 11.53 -23.31 4.02
N GLY A 290 12.77 -23.19 4.48
CA GLY A 290 13.18 -22.13 5.42
C GLY A 290 12.55 -22.23 6.82
N THR A 291 11.68 -23.21 7.04
CA THR A 291 10.92 -23.44 8.27
C THR A 291 10.59 -24.92 8.44
N LYS A 292 9.93 -25.31 9.52
CA LYS A 292 9.37 -26.66 9.68
C LYS A 292 8.05 -26.77 8.93
N LYS A 293 7.79 -27.93 8.33
CA LYS A 293 6.49 -28.24 7.73
C LYS A 293 5.36 -28.07 8.77
N ASP A 294 4.34 -27.30 8.42
CA ASP A 294 3.19 -26.98 9.27
C ASP A 294 1.94 -26.76 8.39
N MET A 295 1.06 -27.76 8.33
CA MET A 295 -0.13 -27.71 7.48
C MET A 295 -1.21 -26.75 8.02
N ASP A 296 -1.23 -26.49 9.32
CA ASP A 296 -2.19 -25.56 9.92
C ASP A 296 -1.82 -24.13 9.53
N GLN A 297 -0.53 -23.79 9.58
CA GLN A 297 -0.04 -22.49 9.08
C GLN A 297 -0.21 -22.36 7.57
N ALA A 298 0.06 -23.42 6.79
CA ALA A 298 -0.16 -23.40 5.35
C ALA A 298 -1.63 -23.10 5.02
N SER A 299 -2.57 -23.81 5.64
CA SER A 299 -4.01 -23.62 5.44
C SER A 299 -4.47 -22.22 5.85
N TYR A 300 -3.96 -21.70 6.97
CA TYR A 300 -4.25 -20.34 7.43
C TYR A 300 -3.84 -19.28 6.38
N TRP A 301 -2.63 -19.38 5.85
CA TRP A 301 -2.10 -18.41 4.90
C TRP A 301 -2.71 -18.55 3.49
N TYR A 302 -2.99 -19.77 3.02
CA TYR A 302 -3.76 -19.98 1.79
C TYR A 302 -5.14 -19.33 1.89
N LYS A 303 -5.84 -19.54 3.02
CA LYS A 303 -7.15 -18.91 3.27
C LYS A 303 -7.08 -17.39 3.21
N LYS A 304 -6.10 -16.78 3.89
CA LYS A 304 -5.91 -15.32 3.83
C LYS A 304 -5.63 -14.80 2.42
N SER A 305 -4.77 -15.47 1.66
CA SER A 305 -4.45 -15.08 0.28
C SER A 305 -5.68 -15.17 -0.63
N ALA A 306 -6.47 -16.24 -0.48
CA ALA A 306 -7.69 -16.46 -1.24
C ALA A 306 -8.81 -15.45 -0.91
N GLU A 307 -8.94 -15.06 0.36
CA GLU A 307 -9.87 -14.01 0.82
C GLU A 307 -9.56 -12.64 0.17
N HIS A 308 -8.30 -12.40 -0.19
CA HIS A 308 -7.87 -11.21 -0.94
C HIS A 308 -7.95 -11.38 -2.47
N GLY A 309 -8.50 -12.50 -2.97
CA GLY A 309 -8.75 -12.70 -4.39
C GLY A 309 -7.62 -13.34 -5.19
N TYR A 310 -6.55 -13.81 -4.53
CA TYR A 310 -5.43 -14.43 -5.25
C TYR A 310 -5.84 -15.81 -5.80
N LEU A 311 -6.03 -15.90 -7.11
CA LEU A 311 -6.56 -17.10 -7.79
C LEU A 311 -5.78 -18.38 -7.47
N PRO A 312 -4.43 -18.40 -7.48
CA PRO A 312 -3.69 -19.61 -7.14
C PRO A 312 -3.93 -20.11 -5.71
N ALA A 313 -4.26 -19.21 -4.77
CA ALA A 313 -4.62 -19.61 -3.41
C ALA A 313 -6.05 -20.18 -3.35
N GLN A 314 -6.98 -19.63 -4.12
CA GLN A 314 -8.35 -20.15 -4.22
C GLN A 314 -8.36 -21.57 -4.80
N ASP A 315 -7.62 -21.79 -5.88
CA ASP A 315 -7.47 -23.12 -6.49
C ASP A 315 -6.88 -24.12 -5.50
N LYS A 316 -5.81 -23.72 -4.79
CA LYS A 316 -5.16 -24.57 -3.80
C LYS A 316 -6.07 -24.92 -2.62
N LEU A 317 -6.94 -24.01 -2.18
CA LEU A 317 -7.92 -24.32 -1.13
C LEU A 317 -8.99 -25.31 -1.61
N ASN A 318 -9.41 -25.21 -2.87
CA ASN A 318 -10.34 -26.19 -3.43
C ASN A 318 -9.72 -27.59 -3.43
N GLU A 319 -8.45 -27.72 -3.84
CA GLU A 319 -7.71 -28.99 -3.76
C GLU A 319 -7.67 -29.55 -2.33
N LEU A 320 -7.35 -28.70 -1.34
CA LEU A 320 -7.27 -29.12 0.09
C LEU A 320 -8.62 -29.51 0.71
N LEU A 321 -9.74 -29.07 0.13
CA LEU A 321 -11.09 -29.42 0.60
C LEU A 321 -11.63 -30.70 -0.06
N GLU A 322 -11.00 -31.15 -1.15
CA GLU A 322 -11.35 -32.36 -1.89
C GLU A 322 -10.58 -33.61 -1.42
N GLU A 323 -9.53 -33.45 -0.61
CA GLU A 323 -8.72 -34.52 0.02
C GLU A 323 -9.28 -35.00 1.39
#